data_AF-A0A2G2VVS3-F1
#
_entry.id   AF-A0A2G2VVS3-F1
#
_cell.length_a   1.000
_cell.length_b   1.000
_cell.length_c   1.000
_cell.angle_alpha   90.00
_cell.angle_beta   90.00
_cell.angle_gamma   90.00
#
_symmetry.space_group_name_H-M   'P 1'
#
loop_
_entity.id
_entity.type
_entity.pdbx_description
1 polymer ?
#
loop_
_entity_poly.entity_id
_entity_poly.type
_entity_poly.pdbx_seq_one_letter_code
_entity_poly.pdbx_strand_id
1 'polypeptide(L)'
;MDKHFLLLNTVAVLSFHCVVLAFEPSPMQDFCVADPASTAKVNGLACKDPKSVSAEDFSSVTYIWLETHQTLLALRLVHYQHNVGYGNVVAIAALSSQNPGVISIANPVFVSEPAIETYILAKAFQVDESVASLIQSKL
;
A
#
# COMPACT_ATOMS: atom_id res chain seq x y z
N MET A 1 -31.53 35.90 11.65
CA MET A 1 -30.05 35.90 11.57
C MET A 1 -29.46 34.48 11.49
N ASP A 2 -30.22 33.43 11.82
CA ASP A 2 -29.67 32.08 12.02
C ASP A 2 -29.45 31.28 10.73
N LYS A 3 -30.30 31.48 9.70
CA LYS A 3 -30.15 30.78 8.41
C LYS A 3 -28.90 31.20 7.66
N HIS A 4 -28.52 32.48 7.76
CA HIS A 4 -27.31 33.00 7.12
C HIS A 4 -26.03 32.47 7.79
N PHE A 5 -26.05 32.32 9.12
CA PHE A 5 -24.93 31.74 9.87
C PHE A 5 -24.77 30.24 9.56
N LEU A 6 -25.87 29.51 9.41
CA LEU A 6 -25.85 28.09 9.02
C LEU A 6 -25.35 27.88 7.59
N LEU A 7 -25.71 28.77 6.67
CA LEU A 7 -25.24 28.74 5.28
C LEU A 7 -23.74 29.06 5.16
N LEU A 8 -23.25 30.01 5.97
CA LEU A 8 -21.84 30.41 5.94
C LEU A 8 -20.92 29.28 6.45
N ASN A 9 -21.33 28.56 7.50
CA ASN A 9 -20.58 27.43 8.04
C ASN A 9 -20.56 26.23 7.08
N THR A 10 -21.66 25.96 6.38
CA THR A 10 -21.71 24.87 5.39
C THR A 10 -20.84 25.14 4.17
N VAL A 11 -20.79 26.39 3.69
CA VAL A 11 -19.86 26.79 2.60
C VAL A 11 -18.40 26.74 3.05
N ALA A 12 -18.10 27.13 4.30
CA ALA A 12 -16.75 27.06 4.84
C ALA A 12 -16.22 25.61 4.93
N VAL A 13 -17.06 24.65 5.37
CA VAL A 13 -16.70 23.22 5.44
C VAL A 13 -16.46 22.61 4.06
N LEU A 14 -17.24 23.01 3.05
CA LEU A 14 -17.05 22.56 1.67
C LEU A 14 -15.74 23.09 1.05
N SER A 15 -15.29 24.28 1.44
CA SER A 15 -14.06 24.90 0.91
C SER A 15 -12.76 24.24 1.40
N PHE A 16 -12.82 23.35 2.39
CA PHE A 16 -11.65 22.67 2.98
C PHE A 16 -11.42 21.24 2.47
N HIS A 17 -11.95 20.89 1.30
CA HIS A 17 -11.67 19.59 0.66
C HIS A 17 -10.41 19.71 -0.20
N CYS A 18 -9.24 19.59 0.44
CA CYS A 18 -8.02 19.27 -0.29
C CYS A 18 -8.11 17.80 -0.75
N VAL A 19 -8.57 17.58 -1.98
CA VAL A 19 -8.54 16.24 -2.59
C VAL A 19 -7.08 15.92 -2.91
N VAL A 20 -6.40 15.25 -1.98
CA VAL A 20 -5.04 14.77 -2.21
C VAL A 20 -5.12 13.51 -3.06
N LEU A 21 -4.87 13.66 -4.36
CA LEU A 21 -4.66 12.53 -5.25
C LEU A 21 -3.20 12.10 -5.16
N ALA A 22 -2.94 11.01 -4.44
CA ALA A 22 -1.61 10.38 -4.39
C ALA A 22 -1.45 9.43 -5.59
N PHE A 23 -1.13 9.98 -6.77
CA PHE A 23 -0.61 9.21 -7.90
C PHE A 23 0.91 9.42 -7.99
N GLU A 24 1.61 8.44 -8.59
CA GLU A 24 3.04 8.63 -8.86
C GLU A 24 3.24 9.82 -9.80
N PRO A 25 4.29 10.65 -9.56
CA PRO A 25 4.60 11.76 -10.44
C PRO A 25 4.75 11.27 -11.87
N SER A 26 4.16 11.98 -12.83
CA SER A 26 4.36 11.65 -14.24
C SER A 26 5.85 11.71 -14.59
N PRO A 27 6.36 10.76 -15.37
CA PRO A 27 7.77 10.74 -15.74
C PRO A 27 8.13 11.99 -16.54
N MET A 28 9.23 12.64 -16.18
CA MET A 28 9.75 13.85 -16.86
C MET A 28 10.63 13.53 -18.07
N GLN A 29 10.96 12.25 -18.28
CA GLN A 29 11.86 11.74 -19.30
C GLN A 29 11.39 10.35 -19.76
N ASP A 30 11.87 9.87 -20.90
CA ASP A 30 11.42 8.60 -21.49
C ASP A 30 11.67 7.39 -20.57
N PHE A 31 12.81 7.36 -19.87
CA PHE A 31 13.16 6.31 -18.92
C PHE A 31 14.00 6.82 -17.75
N CYS A 32 13.87 6.18 -16.59
CA CYS A 32 14.75 6.36 -15.42
C CYS A 32 14.99 4.99 -14.80
N VAL A 33 16.06 4.31 -15.19
CA VAL A 33 16.47 3.05 -14.59
C VAL A 33 17.07 3.34 -13.22
N ALA A 34 16.55 2.71 -12.16
CA ALA A 34 17.00 2.95 -10.81
C ALA A 34 18.48 2.60 -10.61
N ASP A 35 19.21 3.49 -9.93
CA ASP A 35 20.58 3.29 -9.47
C ASP A 35 20.59 2.95 -7.96
N PRO A 36 20.77 1.68 -7.59
CA PRO A 36 20.80 1.28 -6.19
C PRO A 36 22.08 1.70 -5.46
N ALA A 37 23.13 2.12 -6.18
CA ALA A 37 24.41 2.54 -5.60
C ALA A 37 24.47 4.03 -5.28
N SER A 38 23.49 4.81 -5.77
CA SER A 38 23.45 6.25 -5.54
C SER A 38 23.24 6.57 -4.06
N THR A 39 23.98 7.57 -3.57
CA THR A 39 23.84 8.08 -2.20
C THR A 39 22.80 9.20 -2.08
N ALA A 40 22.24 9.66 -3.22
CA ALA A 40 21.26 10.73 -3.25
C ALA A 40 19.91 10.27 -2.69
N LYS A 41 19.34 11.06 -1.78
CA LYS A 41 17.99 10.83 -1.24
C LYS A 41 16.97 11.65 -2.01
N VAL A 42 16.12 10.97 -2.76
CA VAL A 42 15.00 11.54 -3.54
C VAL A 42 13.71 10.80 -3.22
N ASN A 43 12.56 11.32 -3.64
CA ASN A 43 11.31 10.56 -3.59
C ASN A 43 11.35 9.44 -4.66
N GLY A 44 11.51 8.19 -4.23
CA GLY A 44 11.75 7.04 -5.11
C GLY A 44 13.22 6.61 -5.08
N LEU A 45 13.81 6.38 -6.25
CA LEU A 45 15.22 6.02 -6.42
C LEU A 45 15.88 6.99 -7.41
N ALA A 46 17.17 7.24 -7.22
CA ALA A 46 17.95 8.00 -8.20
C ALA A 46 18.07 7.22 -9.51
N CYS A 47 18.17 7.91 -10.64
CA CYS A 47 18.39 7.29 -11.95
C CYS A 47 19.88 7.04 -12.20
N LYS A 48 20.19 5.96 -12.93
CA LYS A 48 21.51 5.79 -13.57
C LYS A 48 21.77 6.90 -14.60
N ASP A 49 23.04 7.09 -14.97
CA ASP A 49 23.40 7.91 -16.13
C ASP A 49 22.80 7.26 -17.41
N PRO A 50 22.08 8.01 -18.26
CA PRO A 50 21.49 7.47 -19.50
C PRO A 50 22.48 6.75 -20.42
N LYS A 51 23.78 7.10 -20.36
CA LYS A 51 24.83 6.45 -21.17
C LYS A 51 25.26 5.09 -20.64
N SER A 52 25.01 4.78 -19.37
CA SER A 52 25.33 3.48 -18.77
C SER A 52 24.15 2.51 -18.80
N VAL A 53 22.97 2.96 -19.24
CA VAL A 53 21.77 2.14 -19.40
C VAL A 53 21.85 1.33 -20.69
N SER A 54 21.56 0.03 -20.59
CA SER A 54 21.55 -0.91 -21.72
C SER A 54 20.21 -1.63 -21.84
N ALA A 55 19.98 -2.37 -22.93
CA ALA A 55 18.69 -3.01 -23.22
C ALA A 55 18.29 -4.04 -22.15
N GLU A 56 19.29 -4.65 -21.52
CA GLU A 56 19.11 -5.66 -20.49
C GLU A 56 18.46 -5.07 -19.22
N ASP A 57 18.66 -3.78 -18.94
CA ASP A 57 18.04 -3.08 -17.80
C ASP A 57 16.50 -2.98 -17.91
N PHE A 58 15.94 -3.19 -19.09
CA PHE A 58 14.48 -3.17 -19.33
C PHE A 58 13.85 -4.57 -19.39
N SER A 59 14.67 -5.62 -19.33
CA SER A 59 14.19 -6.99 -19.44
C SER A 59 13.78 -7.56 -18.08
N SER A 60 12.48 -7.53 -17.80
CA SER A 60 11.87 -8.35 -16.73
C SER A 60 11.04 -9.43 -17.41
N VAL A 61 11.60 -10.64 -17.48
CA VAL A 61 10.91 -11.76 -18.13
C VAL A 61 10.22 -12.62 -17.08
N THR A 62 8.89 -12.56 -17.06
CA THR A 62 8.05 -13.63 -16.53
C THR A 62 7.07 -14.02 -17.64
N TYR A 63 7.40 -15.06 -18.43
CA TYR A 63 6.44 -15.62 -19.39
C TYR A 63 5.46 -16.50 -18.63
N ILE A 64 4.23 -16.04 -18.48
CA ILE A 64 3.18 -16.79 -17.81
C ILE A 64 1.95 -16.74 -18.72
N TRP A 65 1.56 -17.90 -19.24
CA TRP A 65 0.31 -18.04 -19.98
C TRP A 65 -0.82 -18.11 -18.95
N LEU A 66 -1.44 -16.97 -18.66
CA LEU A 66 -2.56 -16.89 -17.73
C LEU A 66 -3.86 -17.17 -18.49
N GLU A 67 -4.46 -18.32 -18.22
CA GLU A 67 -5.90 -18.49 -18.39
C GLU A 67 -6.57 -18.00 -17.09
N THR A 68 -6.92 -16.71 -16.97
CA THR A 68 -7.38 -16.18 -15.68
C THR A 68 -8.60 -15.28 -15.73
N HIS A 69 -9.49 -15.52 -14.76
CA HIS A 69 -10.39 -14.53 -14.20
C HIS A 69 -9.56 -13.39 -13.58
N GLN A 70 -9.68 -12.17 -14.12
CA GLN A 70 -9.07 -10.97 -13.55
C GLN A 70 -9.99 -10.38 -12.47
N THR A 71 -9.45 -10.15 -11.27
CA THR A 71 -10.15 -9.40 -10.21
C THR A 71 -9.51 -8.03 -10.06
N LEU A 72 -10.32 -6.97 -10.15
CA LEU A 72 -9.87 -5.60 -9.89
C LEU A 72 -10.12 -5.25 -8.42
N LEU A 73 -9.07 -4.89 -7.70
CA LEU A 73 -9.15 -4.41 -6.32
C LEU A 73 -8.97 -2.89 -6.30
N ALA A 74 -9.83 -2.18 -5.56
CA ALA A 74 -9.67 -0.75 -5.39
C ALA A 74 -8.50 -0.43 -4.45
N LEU A 75 -7.85 0.71 -4.68
CA LEU A 75 -6.73 1.16 -3.87
C LEU A 75 -7.13 1.33 -2.40
N ARG A 76 -6.21 0.92 -1.50
CA ARG A 76 -6.33 1.09 -0.03
C ARG A 76 -7.49 0.33 0.63
N LEU A 77 -8.00 -0.72 -0.01
CA LEU A 77 -8.95 -1.64 0.62
C LEU A 77 -8.26 -2.89 1.15
N VAL A 78 -8.73 -3.35 2.31
CA VAL A 78 -8.38 -4.65 2.86
C VAL A 78 -8.92 -5.73 1.93
N HIS A 79 -8.04 -6.66 1.53
CA HIS A 79 -8.38 -7.82 0.72
C HIS A 79 -7.60 -9.03 1.21
N TYR A 80 -8.13 -10.23 0.96
CA TYR A 80 -7.48 -11.49 1.29
C TYR A 80 -7.66 -12.48 0.16
N GLN A 81 -6.74 -13.44 0.06
CA GLN A 81 -6.78 -14.53 -0.91
C GLN A 81 -6.67 -15.84 -0.14
N HIS A 82 -7.52 -16.81 -0.46
CA HIS A 82 -7.51 -18.13 0.18
C HIS A 82 -7.63 -19.20 -0.89
N ASN A 83 -6.70 -20.15 -0.88
CA ASN A 83 -6.74 -21.30 -1.77
C ASN A 83 -7.76 -22.33 -1.25
N VAL A 84 -8.87 -22.50 -1.98
CA VAL A 84 -9.92 -23.49 -1.68
C VAL A 84 -9.72 -24.82 -2.41
N GLY A 85 -8.75 -24.92 -3.32
CA GLY A 85 -8.44 -26.12 -4.08
C GLY A 85 -7.42 -27.03 -3.38
N TYR A 86 -7.27 -28.25 -3.90
CA TYR A 86 -6.33 -29.25 -3.35
C TYR A 86 -4.89 -29.11 -3.88
N GLY A 87 -4.67 -28.30 -4.91
CA GLY A 87 -3.36 -28.10 -5.55
C GLY A 87 -2.70 -26.78 -5.16
N ASN A 88 -1.41 -26.63 -5.51
CA ASN A 88 -0.71 -25.36 -5.37
C ASN A 88 -1.24 -24.33 -6.38
N VAL A 89 -1.41 -23.08 -5.95
CA VAL A 89 -1.91 -21.98 -6.76
C VAL A 89 -0.90 -20.84 -6.76
N VAL A 90 -0.77 -20.17 -7.91
CA VAL A 90 0.02 -18.95 -8.08
C VAL A 90 -0.93 -17.82 -8.44
N ALA A 91 -0.80 -16.68 -7.75
CA ALA A 91 -1.51 -15.45 -8.06
C ALA A 91 -0.50 -14.38 -8.50
N ILE A 92 -0.87 -13.59 -9.51
CA ILE A 92 -0.06 -12.48 -10.01
C ILE A 92 -0.86 -11.20 -9.84
N ALA A 93 -0.24 -10.21 -9.20
CA ALA A 93 -0.84 -8.90 -9.00
C ALA A 93 -0.09 -7.87 -9.84
N ALA A 94 -0.84 -7.09 -10.62
CA ALA A 94 -0.34 -5.88 -11.26
C ALA A 94 -0.85 -4.68 -10.46
N LEU A 95 0.07 -3.79 -10.06
CA LEU A 95 -0.25 -2.61 -9.26
C LEU A 95 0.18 -1.36 -10.02
N SER A 96 -0.55 -0.27 -9.81
CA SER A 96 -0.33 1.01 -10.50
C SER A 96 0.73 1.90 -9.82
N SER A 97 1.67 1.31 -9.07
CA SER A 97 2.74 2.02 -8.38
C SER A 97 4.01 1.20 -8.45
N GLN A 98 5.15 1.88 -8.62
CA GLN A 98 6.49 1.30 -8.61
C GLN A 98 6.90 0.79 -7.22
N ASN A 99 6.27 1.31 -6.16
CA ASN A 99 6.48 0.88 -4.79
C ASN A 99 5.14 0.85 -4.03
N PRO A 100 4.25 -0.10 -4.35
CA PRO A 100 2.89 -0.11 -3.83
C PRO A 100 2.81 -0.38 -2.32
N GLY A 101 3.89 -0.93 -1.75
CA GLY A 101 3.94 -1.38 -0.36
C GLY A 101 3.04 -2.59 -0.10
N VAL A 102 3.35 -3.34 0.96
CA VAL A 102 2.50 -4.43 1.43
C VAL A 102 2.41 -4.32 2.95
N ILE A 103 1.18 -4.18 3.45
CA ILE A 103 0.89 -4.13 4.88
C ILE A 103 0.07 -5.38 5.21
N SER A 104 0.71 -6.39 5.76
CA SER A 104 -0.01 -7.51 6.39
C SER A 104 -0.62 -7.00 7.68
N ILE A 105 -1.95 -7.01 7.83
CA ILE A 105 -2.67 -6.42 8.97
C ILE A 105 -2.19 -7.00 10.32
N ALA A 106 -1.81 -8.27 10.35
CA ALA A 106 -1.40 -8.94 11.57
C ALA A 106 -0.16 -8.28 12.22
N ASN A 107 0.83 -7.93 11.41
CA ASN A 107 2.12 -7.41 11.89
C ASN A 107 1.99 -6.05 12.61
N PRO A 108 1.47 -4.97 12.00
CA PRO A 108 1.37 -3.66 12.64
C PRO A 108 0.32 -3.60 13.76
N VAL A 109 -0.62 -4.57 13.83
CA VAL A 109 -1.66 -4.60 14.86
C VAL A 109 -1.22 -5.39 16.10
N PHE A 110 -0.65 -6.59 15.92
CA PHE A 110 -0.39 -7.50 17.05
C PHE A 110 1.09 -7.60 17.43
N VAL A 111 2.01 -7.38 16.50
CA VAL A 111 3.47 -7.62 16.69
C VAL A 111 4.30 -6.44 16.18
N SER A 112 3.79 -5.22 16.32
CA SER A 112 4.51 -4.02 15.93
C SER A 112 5.72 -3.77 16.84
N GLU A 113 6.68 -2.97 16.37
CA GLU A 113 7.78 -2.47 17.19
C GLU A 113 7.75 -0.93 17.23
N PRO A 114 7.50 -0.30 18.42
CA PRO A 114 7.17 -0.92 19.71
C PRO A 114 5.79 -1.61 19.70
N ALA A 115 5.60 -2.57 20.61
CA ALA A 115 4.35 -3.32 20.71
C ALA A 115 3.19 -2.43 21.18
N ILE A 116 2.00 -2.63 20.60
CA ILE A 116 0.77 -2.04 21.14
C ILE A 116 0.40 -2.78 22.42
N GLU A 117 0.15 -2.01 23.48
CA GLU A 117 -0.26 -2.52 24.78
C GLU A 117 -1.50 -3.42 24.67
N THR A 118 -1.44 -4.59 25.32
CA THR A 118 -2.48 -5.63 25.20
C THR A 118 -3.86 -5.14 25.61
N TYR A 119 -3.96 -4.26 26.62
CA TYR A 119 -5.24 -3.69 27.06
C TYR A 119 -5.90 -2.79 25.98
N ILE A 120 -5.10 -2.12 25.13
CA ILE A 120 -5.62 -1.31 24.02
C ILE A 120 -6.21 -2.23 22.95
N LEU A 121 -5.50 -3.31 22.62
CA LEU A 121 -5.99 -4.31 21.66
C LEU A 121 -7.26 -5.00 22.17
N ALA A 122 -7.26 -5.42 23.43
CA ALA A 122 -8.42 -6.01 24.10
C ALA A 122 -9.65 -5.10 24.00
N LYS A 123 -9.47 -3.80 24.29
CA LYS A 123 -10.55 -2.81 24.20
C LYS A 123 -10.99 -2.53 22.77
N ALA A 124 -10.06 -2.45 21.82
CA ALA A 124 -10.35 -2.18 20.41
C ALA A 124 -11.12 -3.34 19.75
N PHE A 125 -10.72 -4.58 20.04
CA PHE A 125 -11.34 -5.78 19.50
C PHE A 125 -12.49 -6.32 20.36
N GLN A 126 -12.77 -5.70 21.52
CA GLN A 126 -13.81 -6.11 22.48
C GLN A 126 -13.63 -7.56 22.94
N VAL A 127 -12.39 -7.93 23.28
CA VAL A 127 -12.01 -9.25 23.79
C VAL A 127 -11.30 -9.10 25.13
N ASP A 128 -11.14 -10.21 25.86
CA ASP A 128 -10.34 -10.22 27.08
C ASP A 128 -8.85 -10.02 26.77
N GLU A 129 -8.11 -9.42 27.71
CA GLU A 129 -6.65 -9.22 27.60
C GLU A 129 -5.91 -10.54 27.42
N SER A 130 -6.42 -11.65 27.98
CA SER A 130 -5.85 -12.99 27.78
C SER A 130 -5.94 -13.46 26.33
N VAL A 131 -7.04 -13.14 25.62
CA VAL A 131 -7.23 -13.46 24.20
C VAL A 131 -6.33 -12.59 23.35
N ALA A 132 -6.26 -11.29 23.63
CA ALA A 132 -5.36 -10.37 22.94
C ALA A 132 -3.89 -10.80 23.11
N SER A 133 -3.47 -11.13 24.34
CA SER A 133 -2.13 -11.65 24.63
C SER A 133 -1.84 -12.95 23.91
N LEU A 134 -2.81 -13.88 23.87
CA LEU A 134 -2.68 -15.12 23.12
C LEU A 134 -2.46 -14.87 21.62
N ILE A 135 -3.19 -13.92 21.01
CA ILE A 135 -3.00 -13.58 19.60
C ILE A 135 -1.60 -13.00 19.37
N GLN A 136 -1.14 -12.07 20.22
CA GLN A 136 0.21 -11.50 20.13
C GLN A 136 1.31 -12.57 20.29
N SER A 137 1.07 -13.63 21.06
CA SER A 137 2.05 -14.71 21.25
C SER A 137 2.18 -15.69 20.09
N LYS A 138 1.21 -15.70 19.16
CA LYS A 138 1.13 -16.67 18.05
C LYS A 138 1.64 -16.15 16.72
N LEU A 139 1.86 -14.84 16.63
CA LEU A 139 2.30 -14.11 15.44
C LEU A 139 3.75 -13.67 15.61
#